data_AF-A0A3A5HEK4-F1
#
_entry.id   AF-A0A3A5HEK4-F1
#
_cell.length_a   1.000
_cell.length_b   1.000
_cell.length_c   1.000
_cell.angle_alpha   90.00
_cell.angle_beta   90.00
_cell.angle_gamma   90.00
#
_symmetry.space_group_name_H-M   'P 1'
#
loop_
_entity.id
_entity.type
_entity.pdbx_description
1 polymer ?
#
loop_
_entity_poly.entity_id
_entity_poly.type
_entity_poly.pdbx_seq_one_letter_code
_entity_poly.pdbx_strand_id
1 'polypeptide(L)' 'MASSKLTRFEKARIIGARALQLSMGATPLVDVPNSLDPIDIATLELKKKVIPLDIRK' A
#
# COMPACT_ATOMS: atom_id res chain seq x y z
N MET A 1 18.08 7.86 16.92
CA MET A 1 16.74 7.30 17.11
C MET A 1 15.91 7.67 15.88
N ALA A 2 15.65 6.71 14.99
CA ALA A 2 15.16 6.99 13.65
C ALA A 2 13.72 7.52 13.67
N SER A 3 13.51 8.66 13.02
CA SER A 3 12.23 9.36 12.85
C SER A 3 11.05 8.41 12.64
N SER A 4 10.02 8.54 13.50
CA SER A 4 8.76 7.79 13.56
C SER A 4 7.83 8.06 12.36
N LYS A 5 8.35 8.57 11.24
CA LYS A 5 7.59 8.95 10.04
C LYS A 5 8.16 8.26 8.82
N LEU A 6 7.27 7.68 8.02
CA LEU A 6 7.57 7.15 6.69
C LEU A 6 8.11 8.28 5.81
N THR A 7 9.29 8.08 5.22
CA THR A 7 9.82 8.96 4.18
C THR A 7 8.97 8.87 2.91
N ARG A 8 9.05 9.87 2.04
CA ARG A 8 8.37 9.83 0.73
C ARG A 8 8.76 8.62 -0.11
N PHE A 9 9.99 8.14 0.03
CA PHE A 9 10.52 6.98 -0.69
C PHE A 9 9.96 5.67 -0.14
N GLU A 10 9.95 5.53 1.18
CA GLU A 10 9.33 4.40 1.89
C GLU A 10 7.84 4.29 1.56
N LYS A 11 7.14 5.44 1.56
CA LYS A 11 5.73 5.52 1.18
C LYS A 11 5.51 5.02 -0.25
N ALA A 12 6.30 5.51 -1.22
CA ALA A 12 6.20 5.09 -2.61
C ALA A 12 6.49 3.58 -2.77
N ARG A 13 7.47 3.05 -2.04
CA ARG A 13 7.84 1.63 -2.07
C ARG A 13 6.72 0.73 -1.55
N ILE A 14 6.07 1.10 -0.44
CA ILE A 14 4.93 0.34 0.10
C ILE A 14 3.78 0.30 -0.92
N ILE A 15 3.43 1.45 -1.50
CA ILE A 15 2.33 1.55 -2.48
C ILE A 15 2.66 0.70 -3.71
N GLY A 16 3.88 0.80 -4.25
CA GLY A 16 4.30 0.02 -5.42
C GLY A 16 4.29 -1.49 -5.15
N ALA A 17 4.84 -1.93 -4.02
CA ALA A 17 4.83 -3.34 -3.63
C ALA A 17 3.41 -3.88 -3.46
N ARG A 18 2.52 -3.10 -2.84
CA ARG A 18 1.13 -3.50 -2.63
C ARG A 18 0.32 -3.49 -3.93
N ALA A 19 0.51 -2.48 -4.79
CA ALA A 19 -0.11 -2.43 -6.10
C ALA A 19 0.29 -3.63 -6.98
N LEU A 20 1.55 -4.06 -6.90
CA LEU A 20 2.02 -5.26 -7.59
C LEU A 20 1.26 -6.51 -7.09
N GLN A 21 1.12 -6.69 -5.77
CA GLN A 21 0.35 -7.82 -5.21
C GLN A 21 -1.09 -7.83 -5.73
N LEU A 22 -1.74 -6.66 -5.76
CA LEU A 22 -3.10 -6.52 -6.26
C LEU A 22 -3.21 -6.84 -7.76
N SER A 23 -2.23 -6.40 -8.57
CA SER A 23 -2.16 -6.77 -9.99
C SER A 23 -1.94 -8.27 -10.23
N MET A 24 -1.34 -8.97 -9.26
CA MET A 24 -1.17 -10.42 -9.29
C MET A 24 -2.41 -11.19 -8.80
N GLY A 25 -3.52 -10.50 -8.54
CA GLY A 25 -4.78 -11.11 -8.10
C GLY A 25 -4.92 -11.27 -6.58
N ALA A 26 -4.09 -10.59 -5.78
CA ALA A 26 -4.27 -10.57 -4.33
C ALA A 26 -5.57 -9.82 -3.96
N THR A 27 -6.28 -10.32 -2.94
CA THR A 27 -7.52 -9.70 -2.47
C THR A 27 -7.23 -8.38 -1.74
N PRO A 28 -7.91 -7.27 -2.09
CA PRO A 28 -7.88 -6.05 -1.33
C PRO A 28 -8.43 -6.24 0.09
N LEU A 29 -7.84 -5.59 1.09
CA LEU A 29 -8.31 -5.60 2.47
C LEU A 29 -9.34 -4.49 2.76
N VAL A 30 -9.72 -3.75 1.72
CA VAL A 30 -10.63 -2.62 1.78
C VAL A 30 -11.72 -2.82 0.74
N ASP A 31 -12.94 -2.36 1.04
CA ASP A 31 -13.99 -2.28 0.02
C ASP A 31 -13.55 -1.31 -1.07
N VAL A 32 -13.28 -1.84 -2.25
CA VAL A 32 -12.97 -1.08 -3.45
C VAL A 32 -14.01 -1.37 -4.52
N PRO A 33 -14.63 -0.34 -5.12
CA PRO A 33 -15.49 -0.54 -6.28
C PRO A 33 -14.68 -1.11 -7.45
N ASN A 34 -15.30 -1.99 -8.23
CA ASN A 34 -14.71 -2.83 -9.29
C ASN A 34 -13.92 -2.10 -10.41
N SER A 35 -13.80 -0.77 -10.37
CA SER A 35 -13.23 0.05 -11.46
C SER A 35 -12.02 0.89 -11.00
N LEU A 36 -11.32 0.49 -9.93
CA LEU A 36 -10.12 1.18 -9.45
C LEU A 36 -8.83 0.49 -9.87
N ASP A 37 -7.83 1.28 -10.25
CA ASP A 37 -6.50 0.79 -10.54
C ASP A 37 -5.83 0.21 -9.29
N PRO A 38 -4.95 -0.80 -9.41
CA PRO A 38 -4.24 -1.40 -8.28
C PRO A 38 -3.47 -0.38 -7.41
N ILE A 39 -3.00 0.72 -8.03
CA ILE A 39 -2.30 1.81 -7.35
C ILE A 39 -3.25 2.59 -6.44
N ASP A 40 -4.47 2.85 -6.90
CA ASP A 40 -5.47 3.57 -6.11
C ASP A 40 -5.95 2.72 -4.93
N ILE A 41 -6.15 1.43 -5.16
CA ILE A 41 -6.48 0.46 -4.11
C ILE A 41 -5.36 0.43 -3.04
N ALA A 42 -4.10 0.30 -3.45
CA ALA A 42 -2.95 0.33 -2.54
C ALA A 42 -2.85 1.66 -1.78
N THR A 43 -3.17 2.78 -2.43
CA THR A 43 -3.17 4.11 -1.80
C THR A 43 -4.28 4.23 -0.74
N LEU A 44 -5.46 3.67 -1.00
CA LEU A 44 -6.57 3.62 -0.05
C LEU A 44 -6.24 2.74 1.15
N GLU A 45 -5.63 1.57 0.94
CA GLU A 45 -5.16 0.71 2.02
C GLU A 45 -4.10 1.38 2.89
N LEU A 46 -3.18 2.14 2.28
CA LEU A 46 -2.18 2.90 3.03
C LEU A 46 -2.84 3.98 3.89
N LYS A 47 -3.83 4.71 3.35
CA LYS A 47 -4.59 5.71 4.12
C LYS A 47 -5.33 5.09 5.30
N LYS A 48 -5.88 3.89 5.12
CA LYS A 48 -6.54 3.10 6.18
C LYS A 48 -5.55 2.39 7.12
N LYS A 49 -4.23 2.44 6.84
CA LYS A 49 -3.15 1.77 7.61
C LYS A 49 -3.36 0.25 7.76
N VAL A 50 -3.99 -0.38 6.77
CA VAL A 50 -4.27 -1.84 6.77
C VAL A 50 -3.27 -2.64 5.94
N ILE A 51 -2.26 -1.99 5.35
CA ILE A 51 -1.27 -2.70 4.52
C ILE A 51 -0.40 -3.59 5.42
N PRO A 52 -0.34 -4.91 5.17
CA PRO A 52 0.45 -5.85 5.94
C PRO A 52 1.92 -5.85 5.46
N LEU A 53 2.55 -4.67 5.41
CA LEU A 53 3.95 -4.51 5.04
C LEU A 53 4.69 -3.73 6.13
N ASP A 54 5.83 -4.26 6.52
CA ASP A 54 6.72 -3.64 7.49
C ASP A 54 7.97 -3.10 6.80
N ILE A 55 8.50 -1.98 7.26
CA ILE A 55 9.73 -1.38 6.72
C ILE A 55 10.88 -1.70 7.64
N ARG A 56 11.84 -2.47 7.12
CA ARG A 56 13.16 -2.60 7.72
C ARG A 56 14.07 -1.55 7.09
N LYS A 57 14.57 -0.63 7.92
CA LYS A 57 15.54 0.41 7.56
C LYS A 57 16.95 -0.14 7.59
#